data_AF-A0A7M3Y3S9-F1
#
_entry.id   AF-A0A7M3Y3S9-F1
#
_cell.length_a   1.000
_cell.length_b   1.000
_cell.length_c   1.000
_cell.angle_alpha   90.00
_cell.angle_beta   90.00
_cell.angle_gamma   90.00
#
_symmetry.space_group_name_H-M   'P 1'
#
loop_
_entity.id
_entity.type
_entity.pdbx_description
1 polymer ?
#
loop_
_entity_poly.entity_id
_entity_poly.type
_entity_poly.pdbx_seq_one_letter_code
_entity_poly.pdbx_strand_id
1 'polypeptide(L)'
;MLPEAQARILRWLGPFADGLREAWDVPRDLSLPGMAEGLGLVRSALHVPLSHLVEEGLVVVRSAHVIGGGRRRRSVHHLTKEGRQALDRLQPPPEEAVKEGSWFGEQTPQGPAHGRSDDVGEVQGLLHEHGAVALTGLAGIGKSTVARGVAEAWRSEGKTVRWVTVDRYAALSDLATALSGVSTFLDDRSASEWLDQRPSTDLVVLDGCEHMH
;
A
#
# COMPACT_ATOMS: atom_id res chain seq x y z
N MET A 1 23.86 -1.89 14.61
CA MET A 1 22.56 -1.60 13.98
C MET A 1 21.65 -2.76 14.29
N LEU A 2 20.46 -2.54 14.86
CA LEU A 2 19.54 -3.64 15.22
C LEU A 2 18.95 -4.27 13.93
N PRO A 3 18.94 -5.61 13.79
CA PRO A 3 18.20 -6.31 12.75
C PRO A 3 16.72 -5.89 12.67
N GLU A 4 16.15 -5.85 11.47
CA GLU A 4 14.77 -5.35 11.27
C GLU A 4 13.73 -6.15 12.07
N ALA A 5 13.90 -7.47 12.21
CA ALA A 5 13.00 -8.29 13.03
C ALA A 5 12.96 -7.85 14.51
N GLN A 6 14.12 -7.45 15.06
CA GLN A 6 14.21 -6.92 16.42
C GLN A 6 13.68 -5.48 16.49
N ALA A 7 14.01 -4.64 15.50
CA ALA A 7 13.50 -3.27 15.40
C ALA A 7 11.97 -3.22 15.36
N ARG A 8 11.32 -4.10 14.58
CA ARG A 8 9.86 -4.24 14.53
C ARG A 8 9.25 -4.58 15.88
N ILE A 9 9.88 -5.46 16.66
CA ILE A 9 9.42 -5.79 18.02
C ILE A 9 9.56 -4.59 18.95
N LEU A 10 10.67 -3.85 18.89
CA LEU A 10 10.82 -2.64 19.71
C LEU A 10 9.76 -1.59 19.36
N ARG A 11 9.49 -1.37 18.06
CA ARG A 11 8.42 -0.47 17.59
C ARG A 11 7.04 -0.92 18.06
N TRP A 12 6.76 -2.23 18.04
CA TRP A 12 5.51 -2.79 18.57
C TRP A 12 5.34 -2.53 20.07
N LEU A 13 6.40 -2.72 20.86
CA LEU A 13 6.36 -2.55 22.31
C LEU A 13 6.43 -1.08 22.76
N GLY A 14 6.90 -0.18 21.89
CA GLY A 14 7.13 1.25 22.17
C GLY A 14 5.94 2.00 22.78
N PRO A 15 4.73 1.90 22.19
CA PRO A 15 3.54 2.61 22.67
C PRO A 15 3.09 2.23 24.08
N PHE A 16 3.52 1.07 24.61
CA PHE A 16 3.11 0.63 25.94
C PHE A 16 3.89 1.36 27.04
N ALA A 17 3.15 2.00 27.95
CA ALA A 17 3.71 2.76 29.06
C ALA A 17 4.56 1.89 30.02
N ASP A 18 5.60 2.47 30.61
CA ASP A 18 6.53 1.75 31.49
C ASP A 18 5.84 1.20 32.75
N GLY A 19 4.81 1.90 33.25
CA GLY A 19 4.01 1.45 34.40
C GLY A 19 3.31 0.10 34.19
N LEU A 20 3.11 -0.36 32.95
CA LEU A 20 2.56 -1.69 32.67
C LEU A 20 3.51 -2.84 33.04
N ARG A 21 4.80 -2.56 33.31
CA ARG A 21 5.77 -3.58 33.74
C ARG A 21 5.46 -4.16 35.11
N GLU A 22 4.75 -3.42 35.95
CA GLU A 22 4.40 -3.85 37.32
C GLU A 22 2.90 -4.13 37.48
N ALA A 23 2.09 -3.76 36.50
CA ALA A 23 0.64 -3.94 36.53
C ALA A 23 0.23 -5.42 36.68
N TRP A 24 -0.87 -5.65 37.40
CA TRP A 24 -1.47 -6.98 37.53
C TRP A 24 -2.06 -7.46 36.20
N ASP A 25 -2.89 -6.61 35.60
CA ASP A 25 -3.54 -6.81 34.31
C ASP A 25 -2.80 -6.05 33.21
N VAL A 26 -2.59 -6.71 32.07
CA VAL A 26 -1.96 -6.09 30.91
C VAL A 26 -2.67 -6.45 29.60
N PRO A 27 -2.56 -5.60 28.56
CA PRO A 27 -3.08 -5.91 27.23
C PRO A 27 -2.55 -7.22 26.66
N ARG A 28 -3.38 -7.91 25.86
CA ARG A 28 -2.99 -9.13 25.15
C ARG A 28 -1.85 -8.91 24.17
N ASP A 29 -1.72 -7.70 23.66
CA ASP A 29 -0.69 -7.27 22.70
C ASP A 29 0.74 -7.38 23.24
N LEU A 30 0.93 -7.49 24.56
CA LEU A 30 2.24 -7.74 25.17
C LEU A 30 2.60 -9.24 25.26
N SER A 31 1.64 -10.13 24.99
CA SER A 31 1.84 -11.58 25.01
C SER A 31 2.32 -12.10 23.64
N LEU A 32 3.04 -13.23 23.61
CA LEU A 32 3.51 -13.83 22.35
C LEU A 32 2.39 -14.04 21.31
N PRO A 33 1.18 -14.53 21.66
CA PRO A 33 0.07 -14.60 20.71
C PRO A 33 -0.37 -13.23 20.18
N GLY A 34 -0.47 -12.22 21.04
CA GLY A 34 -0.90 -10.87 20.63
C GLY A 34 0.13 -10.18 19.74
N MET A 35 1.42 -10.27 20.08
CA MET A 35 2.50 -9.75 19.24
C MET A 35 2.54 -10.44 17.87
N ALA A 36 2.37 -11.76 17.81
CA ALA A 36 2.38 -12.50 16.55
C ALA A 36 1.24 -12.05 15.62
N GLU A 37 0.03 -11.96 16.15
CA GLU A 37 -1.16 -11.50 15.42
C GLU A 37 -0.99 -10.05 14.95
N GLY A 38 -0.60 -9.16 15.86
CA GLY A 38 -0.44 -7.74 15.56
C GLY A 38 0.70 -7.40 14.61
N LEU A 39 1.76 -8.22 14.58
CA LEU A 39 2.87 -8.09 13.63
C LEU A 39 2.63 -8.84 12.32
N GLY A 40 1.53 -9.59 12.18
CA GLY A 40 1.23 -10.42 11.01
C GLY A 40 2.21 -11.59 10.83
N LEU A 41 2.71 -12.16 11.92
CA LEU A 41 3.73 -13.22 11.93
C LEU A 41 3.21 -14.50 12.58
N VAL A 42 3.83 -15.63 12.24
CA VAL A 42 3.66 -16.87 13.02
C VAL A 42 4.39 -16.76 14.36
N ARG A 43 3.81 -17.29 15.44
CA ARG A 43 4.39 -17.22 16.80
C ARG A 43 5.86 -17.68 16.86
N SER A 44 6.21 -18.71 16.10
CA SER A 44 7.57 -19.25 16.06
C SER A 44 8.62 -18.27 15.51
N ALA A 45 8.21 -17.36 14.61
CA ALA A 45 9.10 -16.35 14.02
C ALA A 45 9.57 -15.32 15.06
N LEU A 46 8.86 -15.17 16.17
CA LEU A 46 9.21 -14.22 17.23
C LEU A 46 10.19 -14.78 18.27
N HIS A 47 10.37 -16.12 18.36
CA HIS A 47 11.21 -16.71 19.41
C HIS A 47 12.66 -16.24 19.34
N VAL A 48 13.32 -16.41 18.19
CA VAL A 48 14.72 -16.04 18.00
C VAL A 48 14.96 -14.54 18.26
N PRO A 49 14.22 -13.60 17.62
CA PRO A 49 14.49 -12.18 17.84
C PRO A 49 14.13 -11.71 19.26
N LEU A 50 13.09 -12.28 19.91
CA LEU A 50 12.80 -11.96 21.32
C LEU A 50 13.89 -12.45 22.26
N SER A 51 14.41 -13.66 22.06
CA SER A 51 15.51 -14.18 22.89
C SER A 51 16.72 -13.25 22.85
N HIS A 52 17.13 -12.80 21.66
CA HIS A 52 18.22 -11.85 21.51
C HIS A 52 17.94 -10.50 22.20
N LEU A 53 16.74 -9.95 22.04
CA LEU A 53 16.36 -8.70 22.72
C LEU A 53 16.37 -8.84 24.25
N VAL A 54 16.06 -10.02 24.78
CA VAL A 54 16.15 -10.31 26.22
C VAL A 54 17.59 -10.46 26.66
N GLU A 55 18.42 -11.17 25.89
CA GLU A 55 19.86 -11.34 26.15
C GLU A 55 20.61 -9.99 26.14
N GLU A 56 20.25 -9.09 25.23
CA GLU A 56 20.78 -7.72 25.15
C GLU A 56 20.22 -6.77 26.22
N GLY A 57 19.27 -7.23 27.04
CA GLY A 57 18.65 -6.42 28.09
C GLY A 57 17.72 -5.32 27.59
N LEU A 58 17.28 -5.38 26.33
CA LEU A 58 16.35 -4.42 25.71
C LEU A 58 14.88 -4.76 26.00
N VAL A 59 14.58 -6.03 26.20
CA VAL A 59 13.25 -6.54 26.54
C VAL A 59 13.33 -7.36 27.83
N VAL A 60 12.32 -7.21 28.70
CA VAL A 60 12.14 -8.07 29.87
C VAL A 60 10.86 -8.88 29.74
N VAL A 61 10.90 -10.13 30.22
CA VAL A 61 9.76 -11.05 30.22
C VAL A 61 9.32 -11.31 31.65
N ARG A 62 7.99 -11.28 31.87
CA ARG A 62 7.39 -11.68 33.14
C ARG A 62 6.08 -12.42 32.92
N SER A 63 5.59 -13.08 33.96
CA SER A 63 4.24 -13.67 33.97
C SER A 63 3.22 -12.66 34.48
N ALA A 64 2.13 -12.39 33.75
CA ALA A 64 1.07 -11.44 34.12
C ALA A 64 -0.33 -11.95 33.76
N HIS A 65 -1.38 -11.38 34.35
CA HIS A 65 -2.73 -11.63 33.86
C HIS A 65 -2.97 -10.80 32.59
N VAL A 66 -3.44 -11.45 31.54
CA VAL A 66 -3.72 -10.81 30.26
C VAL A 66 -5.21 -10.58 30.14
N ILE A 67 -5.63 -9.36 29.83
CA ILE A 67 -7.03 -9.02 29.63
C ILE A 67 -7.62 -9.89 28.52
N GLY A 68 -8.75 -10.56 28.80
CA GLY A 68 -9.36 -11.54 27.89
C GLY A 68 -8.58 -12.86 27.73
N GLY A 69 -7.50 -13.07 28.49
CA GLY A 69 -6.60 -14.23 28.38
C GLY A 69 -7.04 -15.47 29.18
N GLY A 70 -8.16 -15.38 29.90
CA GLY A 70 -8.65 -16.39 30.83
C GLY A 70 -7.88 -16.38 32.17
N ARG A 71 -8.14 -17.37 33.04
CA ARG A 71 -7.56 -17.45 34.39
C ARG A 71 -6.04 -17.66 34.43
N ARG A 72 -5.44 -18.11 33.33
CA ARG A 72 -4.02 -18.47 33.28
C ARG A 72 -3.17 -17.24 32.98
N ARG A 73 -2.18 -16.98 33.82
CA ARG A 73 -1.13 -15.97 33.57
C ARG A 73 -0.30 -16.35 32.34
N ARG A 74 0.14 -15.36 31.58
CA ARG A 74 0.94 -15.53 30.36
C ARG A 74 2.24 -14.76 30.45
N SER A 75 3.24 -15.24 29.72
CA SER A 75 4.48 -14.48 29.49
C SER A 75 4.17 -13.25 28.65
N VAL A 76 4.55 -12.09 29.16
CA VAL A 76 4.40 -10.79 28.53
C VAL A 76 5.76 -10.08 28.47
N HIS A 77 5.94 -9.29 27.42
CA HIS A 77 7.22 -8.70 27.05
C HIS A 77 7.10 -7.18 27.18
N HIS A 78 8.07 -6.55 27.82
CA HIS A 78 8.10 -5.10 28.00
C HIS A 78 9.46 -4.55 27.61
N LEU A 79 9.49 -3.33 27.08
CA LEU A 79 10.76 -2.61 26.91
C LEU A 79 11.37 -2.31 28.27
N THR A 80 12.69 -2.44 28.36
CA THR A 80 13.49 -1.84 29.43
C THR A 80 13.75 -0.36 29.12
N LYS A 81 14.44 0.33 30.03
CA LYS A 81 14.86 1.72 29.79
C LYS A 81 15.82 1.78 28.60
N GLU A 82 16.73 0.81 28.53
CA GLU A 82 17.70 0.62 27.45
C GLU A 82 16.97 0.29 26.14
N GLY A 83 15.92 -0.55 26.18
CA GLY A 83 15.06 -0.85 25.03
C GLY A 83 14.35 0.38 24.47
N ARG A 84 13.86 1.28 25.34
CA ARG A 84 13.28 2.56 24.92
C ARG A 84 14.32 3.48 24.28
N GLN A 85 15.50 3.60 24.88
CA GLN A 85 16.60 4.37 24.28
C GLN A 85 17.05 3.79 22.94
N ALA A 86 17.01 2.47 22.78
CA ALA A 86 17.30 1.82 21.52
C ALA A 86 16.22 2.13 20.47
N LEU A 87 14.94 2.10 20.86
CA LEU A 87 13.81 2.50 20.02
C LEU A 87 13.93 3.96 19.54
N ASP A 88 14.28 4.90 20.42
CA ASP A 88 14.43 6.32 20.07
C ASP A 88 15.57 6.57 19.06
N ARG A 89 16.55 5.66 18.98
CA ARG A 89 17.66 5.70 18.03
C ARG A 89 17.35 4.96 16.73
N LEU A 90 16.24 4.24 16.64
CA LEU A 90 15.84 3.60 15.40
C LEU A 90 15.45 4.67 14.39
N GLN A 91 15.92 4.51 13.16
CA GLN A 91 15.34 5.25 12.05
C GLN A 91 13.85 4.91 11.95
N PRO A 92 13.00 5.86 11.51
CA PRO A 92 11.61 5.55 11.19
C PRO A 92 11.57 4.30 10.31
N PRO A 93 10.52 3.46 10.44
CA PRO A 93 10.38 2.32 9.54
C PRO A 93 10.60 2.81 8.11
N PRO A 94 11.34 2.05 7.27
CA PRO A 94 11.28 2.29 5.84
C PRO A 94 9.80 2.36 5.52
N GLU A 95 9.33 3.46 4.90
CA GLU A 95 7.97 3.49 4.38
C GLU A 95 7.79 2.18 3.63
N GLU A 96 6.78 1.38 4.00
CA GLU A 96 6.51 0.13 3.31
C GLU A 96 6.48 0.48 1.84
N ALA A 97 7.49 0.05 1.08
CA ALA A 97 7.62 0.44 -0.31
C ALA A 97 6.31 0.03 -0.96
N VAL A 98 5.48 1.02 -1.26
CA VAL A 98 4.16 0.78 -1.84
C VAL A 98 4.47 -0.03 -3.08
N LYS A 99 4.02 -1.29 -3.09
CA LYS A 99 4.27 -2.15 -4.24
C LYS A 99 3.64 -1.45 -5.42
N GLU A 100 4.44 -1.10 -6.42
CA GLU A 100 3.91 -0.47 -7.63
C GLU A 100 2.72 -1.27 -8.15
N GLY A 101 1.67 -0.57 -8.53
CA GLY A 101 0.48 -1.19 -9.09
C GLY A 101 0.73 -1.81 -10.46
N SER A 102 -0.29 -2.47 -10.99
CA SER A 102 -0.25 -3.09 -12.32
C SER A 102 -0.54 -2.06 -13.43
N TRP A 103 0.04 -2.30 -14.61
CA TRP A 103 -0.25 -1.53 -15.83
C TRP A 103 -0.71 -2.47 -16.94
N PHE A 104 -1.83 -2.15 -17.58
CA PHE A 104 -2.35 -2.86 -18.74
C PHE A 104 -2.49 -1.91 -19.93
N GLY A 105 -2.18 -2.41 -21.14
CA GLY A 105 -2.25 -1.64 -22.37
C GLY A 105 -1.03 -0.75 -22.63
N GLU A 106 -1.20 0.28 -23.46
CA GLU A 106 -0.10 1.10 -23.99
C GLU A 106 0.57 1.96 -22.92
N GLN A 107 1.86 2.26 -23.09
CA GLN A 107 2.66 3.06 -22.13
C GLN A 107 3.29 4.30 -22.75
N THR A 108 2.96 4.60 -24.00
CA THR A 108 3.47 5.75 -24.75
C THR A 108 2.59 6.98 -24.53
N PRO A 109 3.17 8.19 -24.48
CA PRO A 109 4.60 8.51 -24.61
C PRO A 109 5.43 8.12 -23.38
N GLN A 110 6.72 7.84 -23.58
CA GLN A 110 7.66 7.49 -22.51
C GLN A 110 8.46 8.73 -22.08
N GLY A 111 8.76 8.85 -20.78
CA GLY A 111 9.60 9.91 -20.21
C GLY A 111 8.83 10.90 -19.33
N PRO A 112 9.54 11.66 -18.50
CA PRO A 112 8.93 12.53 -17.50
C PRO A 112 8.22 13.74 -18.11
N ALA A 113 7.09 14.13 -17.53
CA ALA A 113 6.34 15.33 -17.87
C ALA A 113 7.03 16.60 -17.33
N HIS A 114 8.19 16.96 -17.91
CA HIS A 114 8.97 18.11 -17.48
C HIS A 114 8.15 19.41 -17.45
N GLY A 115 8.14 20.10 -16.31
CA GLY A 115 7.42 21.37 -16.14
C GLY A 115 5.90 21.24 -16.08
N ARG A 116 5.37 20.02 -15.92
CA ARG A 116 3.93 19.71 -15.90
C ARG A 116 3.47 19.12 -14.55
N SER A 117 4.26 19.25 -13.50
CA SER A 117 3.94 18.73 -12.17
C SER A 117 2.60 19.27 -11.64
N ASP A 118 2.36 20.55 -11.88
CA ASP A 118 1.17 21.24 -11.37
C ASP A 118 -0.08 20.74 -12.11
N ASP A 119 0.00 20.59 -13.44
CA ASP A 119 -1.07 19.99 -14.25
C ASP A 119 -1.39 18.56 -13.81
N VAL A 120 -0.37 17.74 -13.51
CA VAL A 120 -0.57 16.36 -13.00
C VAL A 120 -1.29 16.38 -11.65
N GLY A 121 -0.85 17.23 -10.72
CA GLY A 121 -1.47 17.37 -9.40
C GLY A 121 -2.92 17.85 -9.47
N GLU A 122 -3.21 18.82 -10.34
CA GLU A 122 -4.57 19.32 -10.58
C GLU A 122 -5.50 18.20 -11.09
N VAL A 123 -5.04 17.43 -12.09
CA VAL A 123 -5.83 16.33 -12.66
C VAL A 123 -6.06 15.22 -11.65
N GLN A 124 -5.06 14.89 -10.82
CA GLN A 124 -5.26 13.94 -9.72
C GLN A 124 -6.33 14.44 -8.73
N GLY A 125 -6.29 15.72 -8.36
CA GLY A 125 -7.30 16.33 -7.49
C GLY A 125 -8.72 16.21 -8.07
N LEU A 126 -8.88 16.58 -9.34
CA LEU A 126 -10.17 16.48 -10.04
C LEU A 126 -10.65 15.03 -10.18
N LEU A 127 -9.75 14.06 -10.42
CA LEU A 127 -10.09 12.64 -10.45
C LEU A 127 -10.56 12.14 -9.07
N HIS A 128 -9.90 12.56 -7.99
CA HIS A 128 -10.31 12.20 -6.64
C HIS A 128 -11.67 12.80 -6.26
N GLU A 129 -11.97 14.02 -6.72
CA GLU A 129 -13.21 14.71 -6.41
C GLU A 129 -14.39 14.22 -7.27
N HIS A 130 -14.17 13.99 -8.57
CA HIS A 130 -15.25 13.77 -9.53
C HIS A 130 -15.26 12.38 -10.17
N GLY A 131 -14.21 11.57 -10.01
CA GLY A 131 -14.10 10.22 -10.57
C GLY A 131 -13.79 10.14 -12.07
N ALA A 132 -13.88 11.25 -12.81
CA ALA A 132 -13.54 11.33 -14.22
C ALA A 132 -13.07 12.75 -14.60
N VAL A 133 -12.12 12.83 -15.54
CA VAL A 133 -11.56 14.09 -16.04
C VAL A 133 -11.31 13.99 -17.54
N ALA A 134 -11.62 15.06 -18.28
CA ALA A 134 -11.31 15.19 -19.70
C ALA A 134 -10.16 16.19 -19.91
N LEU A 135 -9.06 15.75 -20.51
CA LEU A 135 -7.94 16.62 -20.87
C LEU A 135 -8.14 17.16 -22.28
N THR A 136 -8.31 18.47 -22.41
CA THR A 136 -8.54 19.13 -23.70
C THR A 136 -7.44 20.14 -24.02
N GLY A 137 -7.27 20.48 -25.31
CA GLY A 137 -6.24 21.41 -25.75
C GLY A 137 -5.68 21.08 -27.13
N LEU A 138 -4.86 21.99 -27.66
CA LEU A 138 -4.28 21.88 -29.00
C LEU A 138 -3.48 20.58 -29.19
N ALA A 139 -3.38 20.12 -30.45
CA ALA A 139 -2.52 19.01 -30.80
C ALA A 139 -1.05 19.33 -30.46
N GLY A 140 -0.32 18.36 -29.93
CA GLY A 140 1.09 18.53 -29.56
C GLY A 140 1.36 19.32 -28.28
N ILE A 141 0.34 19.84 -27.57
CA ILE A 141 0.54 20.60 -26.33
C ILE A 141 1.04 19.73 -25.15
N GLY A 142 0.99 18.40 -25.29
CA GLY A 142 1.45 17.45 -24.27
C GLY A 142 0.36 16.81 -23.40
N LYS A 143 -0.90 16.75 -23.87
CA LYS A 143 -2.02 16.13 -23.13
C LYS A 143 -1.71 14.69 -22.71
N SER A 144 -1.29 13.85 -23.66
CA SER A 144 -0.91 12.46 -23.39
C SER A 144 0.27 12.36 -22.41
N THR A 145 1.20 13.33 -22.43
CA THR A 145 2.30 13.42 -21.46
C THR A 145 1.80 13.73 -20.04
N VAL A 146 0.83 14.62 -19.88
CA VAL A 146 0.19 14.89 -18.58
C VAL A 146 -0.58 13.67 -18.10
N ALA A 147 -1.42 13.06 -18.95
CA ALA A 147 -2.14 11.83 -18.64
C ALA A 147 -1.19 10.71 -18.21
N ARG A 148 -0.04 10.59 -18.86
CA ARG A 148 1.01 9.62 -18.52
C ARG A 148 1.55 9.84 -17.12
N GLY A 149 1.82 11.09 -16.74
CA GLY A 149 2.30 11.46 -15.40
C GLY A 149 1.27 11.14 -14.32
N VAL A 150 0.00 11.43 -14.57
CA VAL A 150 -1.12 11.07 -13.67
C VAL A 150 -1.19 9.55 -13.48
N ALA A 151 -1.11 8.79 -14.57
CA ALA A 151 -1.10 7.33 -14.53
C ALA A 151 0.11 6.76 -13.77
N GLU A 152 1.29 7.35 -13.96
CA GLU A 152 2.51 6.99 -13.21
C GLU A 152 2.33 7.20 -11.70
N ALA A 153 1.79 8.36 -11.31
CA ALA A 153 1.50 8.68 -9.92
C ALA A 153 0.46 7.70 -9.34
N TRP A 154 -0.63 7.43 -10.06
CA TRP A 154 -1.65 6.46 -9.66
C TRP A 154 -1.06 5.06 -9.41
N ARG A 155 -0.17 4.61 -10.30
CA ARG A 155 0.53 3.33 -10.16
C ARG A 155 1.50 3.32 -8.98
N SER A 156 2.17 4.44 -8.70
CA SER A 156 3.07 4.57 -7.55
C SER A 156 2.36 4.43 -6.21
N GLU A 157 1.05 4.72 -6.17
CA GLU A 157 0.17 4.48 -5.01
C GLU A 157 -0.29 3.00 -4.90
N GLY A 158 0.24 2.11 -5.74
CA GLY A 158 -0.11 0.69 -5.74
C GLY A 158 -1.41 0.35 -6.46
N LYS A 159 -2.00 1.32 -7.18
CA LYS A 159 -3.26 1.17 -7.90
C LYS A 159 -3.07 0.72 -9.34
N THR A 160 -4.10 0.15 -9.94
CA THR A 160 -4.05 -0.35 -11.31
C THR A 160 -4.25 0.77 -12.32
N VAL A 161 -3.46 0.78 -13.39
CA VAL A 161 -3.68 1.61 -14.59
C VAL A 161 -4.03 0.72 -15.77
N ARG A 162 -5.00 1.16 -16.57
CA ARG A 162 -5.38 0.56 -17.85
C ARG A 162 -5.40 1.66 -18.89
N TRP A 163 -4.61 1.53 -19.94
CA TRP A 163 -4.44 2.56 -20.96
C TRP A 163 -4.74 2.00 -22.35
N VAL A 164 -5.52 2.74 -23.14
CA VAL A 164 -5.71 2.44 -24.55
C VAL A 164 -5.70 3.73 -25.37
N THR A 165 -5.10 3.67 -26.56
CA THR A 165 -5.27 4.73 -27.57
C THR A 165 -6.45 4.35 -28.46
N VAL A 166 -7.44 5.24 -28.54
CA VAL A 166 -8.65 5.04 -29.33
C VAL A 166 -8.36 5.30 -30.81
N ASP A 167 -8.65 4.30 -31.63
CA ASP A 167 -8.77 4.42 -33.08
C ASP A 167 -10.24 4.62 -33.47
N ARG A 168 -10.48 5.36 -34.55
CA ARG A 168 -11.82 5.66 -35.12
C ARG A 168 -12.64 4.44 -35.54
N TYR A 169 -12.01 3.27 -35.67
CA TYR A 169 -12.67 2.03 -36.06
C TYR A 169 -12.67 0.98 -34.94
N ALA A 170 -12.19 1.33 -33.74
CA ALA A 170 -12.11 0.38 -32.63
C ALA A 170 -13.51 0.07 -32.06
N ALA A 171 -13.88 -1.21 -32.00
CA ALA A 171 -15.07 -1.65 -31.27
C ALA A 171 -14.81 -1.63 -29.76
N LEU A 172 -15.88 -1.59 -28.94
CA LEU A 172 -15.73 -1.64 -27.49
C LEU A 172 -15.06 -2.96 -27.05
N SER A 173 -15.35 -4.06 -27.73
CA SER A 173 -14.69 -5.36 -27.53
C SER A 173 -13.17 -5.31 -27.72
N ASP A 174 -12.69 -4.56 -28.71
CA ASP A 174 -11.26 -4.43 -28.99
C ASP A 174 -10.56 -3.61 -27.90
N LEU A 175 -11.17 -2.48 -27.54
CA LEU A 175 -10.67 -1.61 -26.45
C LEU A 175 -10.64 -2.36 -25.12
N ALA A 176 -11.72 -3.07 -24.77
CA ALA A 176 -11.77 -3.85 -23.53
C ALA A 176 -10.73 -4.98 -23.51
N THR A 177 -10.45 -5.61 -24.66
CA THR A 177 -9.41 -6.63 -24.78
C THR A 177 -8.03 -6.03 -24.46
N ALA A 178 -7.72 -4.86 -25.01
CA ALA A 178 -6.48 -4.13 -24.71
C ALA A 178 -6.39 -3.72 -23.24
N LEU A 179 -7.47 -3.19 -22.66
CA LEU A 179 -7.53 -2.74 -21.27
C LEU A 179 -7.47 -3.90 -20.25
N SER A 180 -7.99 -5.08 -20.61
CA SER A 180 -7.92 -6.27 -19.77
C SER A 180 -6.51 -6.85 -19.73
N GLY A 181 -5.84 -6.91 -20.89
CA GLY A 181 -4.51 -7.50 -21.07
C GLY A 181 -4.45 -9.02 -20.91
N VAL A 182 -5.56 -9.67 -20.54
CA VAL A 182 -5.62 -11.12 -20.27
C VAL A 182 -6.85 -11.77 -20.92
N SER A 183 -7.95 -11.02 -21.07
CA SER A 183 -9.18 -11.51 -21.68
C SER A 183 -9.41 -10.92 -23.06
N THR A 184 -9.89 -11.74 -23.98
CA THR A 184 -10.42 -11.30 -25.27
C THR A 184 -11.94 -11.29 -25.20
N PHE A 185 -12.56 -10.21 -25.66
CA PHE A 185 -14.01 -10.05 -25.73
C PHE A 185 -14.45 -10.21 -27.18
N LEU A 186 -15.52 -10.98 -27.40
CA LEU A 186 -16.04 -11.28 -28.74
C LEU A 186 -17.18 -10.35 -29.16
N ASP A 187 -17.72 -9.60 -28.21
CA ASP A 187 -18.85 -8.69 -28.42
C ASP A 187 -18.83 -7.55 -27.40
N ASP A 188 -19.45 -6.43 -27.77
CA ASP A 188 -19.48 -5.21 -26.95
C ASP A 188 -20.27 -5.38 -25.65
N ARG A 189 -21.19 -6.34 -25.60
CA ARG A 189 -21.98 -6.60 -24.39
C ARG A 189 -21.09 -7.18 -23.29
N SER A 190 -20.34 -8.23 -23.59
CA SER A 190 -19.39 -8.85 -22.65
C SER A 190 -18.29 -7.87 -22.22
N ALA A 191 -17.85 -7.00 -23.14
CA ALA A 191 -16.91 -5.92 -22.86
C ALA A 191 -17.48 -4.87 -21.89
N SER A 192 -18.72 -4.42 -22.11
CA SER A 192 -19.41 -3.49 -21.21
C SER A 192 -19.62 -4.09 -19.83
N GLU A 193 -20.08 -5.33 -19.74
CA GLU A 193 -20.29 -6.03 -18.46
C GLU A 193 -18.98 -6.14 -17.65
N TRP A 194 -17.84 -6.32 -18.32
CA TRP A 194 -16.53 -6.35 -17.68
C TRP A 194 -16.04 -4.98 -17.19
N LEU A 195 -16.31 -3.92 -17.97
CA LEU A 195 -15.99 -2.53 -17.60
C LEU A 195 -16.78 -2.08 -16.38
N ASP A 196 -18.08 -2.39 -16.31
CA ASP A 196 -18.95 -2.02 -15.18
C ASP A 196 -18.52 -2.65 -13.85
N GLN A 197 -17.79 -3.77 -13.91
CA GLN A 197 -17.29 -4.49 -12.74
C GLN A 197 -15.89 -4.04 -12.28
N ARG A 198 -15.30 -3.00 -12.90
CA ARG A 198 -13.99 -2.50 -12.48
C ARG A 198 -14.08 -1.81 -11.12
N PRO A 199 -13.12 -2.07 -10.21
CA PRO A 199 -13.09 -1.38 -8.93
C PRO A 199 -12.72 0.10 -9.14
N SER A 200 -13.15 0.97 -8.23
CA SER A 200 -12.79 2.40 -8.24
C SER A 200 -11.29 2.67 -8.03
N THR A 201 -10.50 1.63 -7.75
CA THR A 201 -9.05 1.69 -7.68
C THR A 201 -8.38 1.63 -9.06
N ASP A 202 -9.10 1.22 -10.11
CA ASP A 202 -8.57 1.18 -11.47
C ASP A 202 -8.70 2.56 -12.12
N LEU A 203 -7.58 3.10 -12.63
CA LEU A 203 -7.58 4.26 -13.52
C LEU A 203 -7.65 3.77 -14.96
N VAL A 204 -8.69 4.18 -15.69
CA VAL A 204 -8.82 3.94 -17.13
C VAL A 204 -8.45 5.21 -17.89
N VAL A 205 -7.42 5.13 -18.73
CA VAL A 205 -7.01 6.22 -19.62
C VAL A 205 -7.40 5.86 -21.04
N LEU A 206 -8.22 6.73 -21.64
CA LEU A 206 -8.61 6.69 -23.03
C LEU A 206 -7.91 7.85 -23.74
N ASP A 207 -6.84 7.57 -24.49
CA ASP A 207 -6.16 8.59 -25.29
C ASP A 207 -6.78 8.68 -26.69
N GLY A 208 -6.87 9.88 -27.25
CA GLY A 208 -7.53 10.09 -28.56
C GLY A 208 -9.05 9.87 -28.55
N CYS A 209 -9.73 10.09 -27.43
CA CYS A 209 -11.19 9.94 -27.26
C CYS A 209 -12.04 10.64 -28.33
N GLU A 210 -11.53 11.69 -28.97
CA GLU A 210 -12.21 12.38 -30.07
C GLU A 210 -12.54 11.47 -31.26
N HIS A 211 -11.91 10.29 -31.36
CA HIS A 211 -12.18 9.29 -32.38
C HIS A 211 -13.28 8.28 -32.00
N MET A 212 -13.82 8.32 -30.77
CA MET A 212 -14.96 7.47 -30.38
C MET A 212 -16.25 7.92 -31.08
N HIS A 213 -17.04 6.96 -31.57
CA HIS A 213 -18.32 7.19 -32.25
C HIS A 213 -19.44 6.35 -31.65
#